data_AF-A0A9E3L1H2-F1
#
_entry.id   AF-A0A9E3L1H2-F1
#
_cell.length_a   1.000
_cell.length_b   1.000
_cell.length_c   1.000
_cell.angle_alpha   90.00
_cell.angle_beta   90.00
_cell.angle_gamma   90.00
#
_symmetry.space_group_name_H-M   'P 1'
#
loop_
_entity.id
_entity.type
_entity.pdbx_description
1 polymer ?
#
loop_
_entity_poly.entity_id
_entity_poly.type
_entity_poly.pdbx_seq_one_letter_code
_entity_poly.pdbx_strand_id
1 'polypeptide(L)'
;MSTEARICSYECTFCADCVETKLFNVCPNCGGGFVPRPIRPVQQWRTGVCVQSHPPSDKRVQLKYSREDVAAHVARIRDVPPEAR
;
A
#
# COMPACT_ATOMS: atom_id res chain seq x y z
N MET A 1 2.40 3.18 9.51
CA MET A 1 1.23 3.59 8.69
C MET A 1 -0.03 3.15 9.41
N SER A 2 -1.15 3.88 9.28
CA SER A 2 -2.39 3.52 10.01
C SER A 2 -3.17 2.42 9.29
N THR A 3 -3.73 1.47 10.05
CA THR A 3 -4.67 0.43 9.58
C THR A 3 -6.04 1.01 9.22
N GLU A 4 -6.36 2.19 9.74
CA GLU A 4 -7.63 2.88 9.53
C GLU A 4 -7.62 3.77 8.29
N ALA A 5 -6.50 3.86 7.57
CA ALA A 5 -6.46 4.59 6.32
C ALA A 5 -7.22 3.83 5.23
N ARG A 6 -8.05 4.56 4.48
CA ARG A 6 -8.78 4.11 3.31
C ARG A 6 -8.33 4.93 2.11
N ILE A 7 -8.17 4.28 0.95
CA ILE A 7 -7.67 4.91 -0.28
C ILE A 7 -8.55 4.55 -1.48
N CYS A 8 -8.75 5.49 -2.41
CA CYS A 8 -9.41 5.23 -3.70
C CYS A 8 -8.39 5.03 -4.83
N SER A 9 -8.86 4.71 -6.05
CA SER A 9 -7.98 4.52 -7.22
C SER A 9 -7.22 5.78 -7.65
N TYR A 10 -7.67 6.96 -7.24
CA TYR A 10 -7.02 8.26 -7.47
C TYR A 10 -6.14 8.68 -6.28
N GLU A 11 -5.83 7.75 -5.38
CA GLU A 11 -4.96 7.94 -4.22
C GLU A 11 -5.45 8.97 -3.17
N CYS A 12 -6.72 9.39 -3.23
CA CYS A 12 -7.33 10.17 -2.14
C CYS A 12 -7.41 9.32 -0.88
N THR A 13 -6.98 9.85 0.26
CA THR A 13 -6.89 9.11 1.52
C THR A 13 -7.76 9.75 2.61
N PHE A 14 -8.57 8.94 3.27
CA PHE A 14 -9.40 9.33 4.43
C PHE A 14 -9.33 8.24 5.51
N CYS A 15 -9.81 8.52 6.73
CA CYS A 15 -9.94 7.48 7.75
C CYS A 15 -11.19 6.61 7.53
N ALA A 16 -11.19 5.41 8.12
CA ALA A 16 -12.29 4.45 8.08
C ALA A 16 -13.61 5.08 8.54
N ASP A 17 -13.59 5.78 9.67
CA ASP A 17 -14.77 6.45 10.23
C ASP A 17 -15.42 7.45 9.25
N CYS A 18 -14.62 8.29 8.57
CA CYS A 18 -15.15 9.20 7.55
C CYS A 18 -15.76 8.43 6.38
N VAL A 19 -15.09 7.36 5.92
CA VAL A 19 -15.57 6.54 4.80
C VAL A 19 -16.91 5.87 5.14
N GLU A 20 -17.07 5.40 6.37
CA GLU A 20 -18.25 4.67 6.83
C GLU A 20 -19.41 5.60 7.22
N THR A 21 -19.13 6.71 7.91
CA THR A 21 -20.19 7.53 8.53
C THR A 21 -20.52 8.82 7.80
N LYS A 22 -19.59 9.36 6.99
CA LYS A 22 -19.76 10.67 6.33
C LYS A 22 -19.84 10.56 4.82
N LEU A 23 -19.00 9.71 4.25
CA LEU A 23 -18.80 9.59 2.81
C LEU A 23 -19.57 8.40 2.21
N PHE A 24 -20.03 7.47 3.04
CA PHE A 24 -20.81 6.29 2.64
C PHE A 24 -20.16 5.52 1.47
N ASN A 25 -18.85 5.31 1.57
CA ASN A 25 -18.02 4.68 0.53
C ASN A 25 -18.01 5.39 -0.85
N VAL A 26 -18.26 6.70 -0.88
CA VAL A 26 -18.15 7.53 -2.09
C VAL A 26 -17.08 8.60 -1.89
N CYS A 27 -16.03 8.58 -2.71
CA CYS A 27 -14.97 9.57 -2.65
C CYS A 27 -15.50 10.95 -3.07
N PRO A 28 -15.36 11.99 -2.23
CA PRO A 28 -15.89 13.32 -2.54
C PRO A 28 -15.13 14.00 -3.69
N ASN A 29 -13.91 13.53 -4.00
CA ASN A 29 -13.07 14.14 -5.04
C ASN A 29 -13.23 13.48 -6.42
N CYS A 30 -13.46 12.17 -6.48
CA CYS A 30 -13.51 11.43 -7.75
C CYS A 30 -14.75 10.54 -7.93
N GLY A 31 -15.61 10.42 -6.92
CA GLY A 31 -16.81 9.56 -6.95
C GLY A 31 -16.54 8.06 -6.84
N GLY A 32 -15.28 7.63 -6.78
CA GLY A 32 -14.91 6.21 -6.64
C GLY A 32 -15.10 5.66 -5.23
N GLY A 33 -15.07 4.33 -5.09
CA GLY A 33 -15.10 3.66 -3.79
C GLY A 33 -13.74 3.66 -3.06
N PHE A 34 -13.76 3.19 -1.82
CA PHE A 34 -12.57 3.08 -0.97
C PHE A 34 -12.23 1.63 -0.61
N VAL A 35 -10.94 1.38 -0.39
CA VAL A 35 -10.42 0.12 0.18
C VAL A 35 -9.38 0.43 1.27
N PRO A 36 -9.05 -0.53 2.17
CA PRO A 36 -7.95 -0.38 3.11
C PRO A 36 -6.65 0.01 2.38
N ARG A 37 -6.01 1.07 2.84
CA ARG A 37 -4.76 1.52 2.26
C ARG A 37 -3.65 0.50 2.57
N PRO A 38 -2.97 -0.08 1.57
CA PRO A 38 -1.87 -1.01 1.82
C PRO A 38 -0.81 -0.34 2.69
N ILE A 39 -0.32 -1.05 3.71
CA ILE A 39 0.70 -0.55 4.64
C ILE A 39 2.05 -0.49 3.92
N ARG A 40 2.72 0.66 4.03
CA ARG A 40 4.12 0.81 3.60
C ARG A 40 5.00 0.37 4.76
N PRO A 41 5.80 -0.70 4.59
CA PRO A 41 6.69 -1.19 5.63
C PRO A 41 7.67 -0.11 6.09
N VAL A 42 7.96 -0.09 7.38
CA VAL A 42 8.99 0.81 7.94
C VAL A 42 10.38 0.22 7.69
N GLN A 43 10.49 -1.10 7.78
CA GLN A 43 11.73 -1.82 7.50
C GLN A 43 11.94 -1.98 5.99
N GLN A 44 13.19 -1.82 5.57
CA GLN A 44 13.61 -2.12 4.22
C GLN A 44 13.84 -3.63 4.06
N TRP A 45 12.83 -4.36 3.57
CA TRP A 45 12.92 -5.80 3.34
C TRP A 45 13.75 -6.18 2.10
N ARG A 46 13.96 -5.24 1.16
CA ARG A 46 14.91 -5.37 0.06
C ARG A 46 15.78 -4.13 0.02
N THR A 47 17.09 -4.29 -0.04
CA THR A 47 18.04 -3.18 -0.15
C THR A 47 17.66 -2.26 -1.30
N GLY A 48 17.63 -0.95 -1.03
CA GLY A 48 17.21 0.08 -1.99
C GLY A 48 15.70 0.26 -2.16
N VAL A 49 14.83 -0.60 -1.59
CA VAL A 49 13.37 -0.45 -1.72
C VAL A 49 12.79 0.31 -0.52
N CYS A 50 12.68 1.63 -0.65
CA CYS A 50 12.09 2.52 0.37
C CYS A 50 11.36 3.73 -0.26
N VAL A 51 10.72 4.59 0.55
CA VAL A 51 10.06 5.83 0.08
C VAL A 51 11.00 6.73 -0.71
N GLN A 52 12.21 6.93 -0.19
CA GLN A 52 13.17 7.84 -0.78
C GLN A 52 13.63 7.35 -2.16
N SER A 53 13.86 6.04 -2.30
CA SER A 53 14.32 5.44 -3.57
C SER A 53 13.18 5.13 -4.55
N HIS A 54 11.93 5.04 -4.08
CA HIS A 54 10.75 4.77 -4.88
C HIS A 54 9.63 5.80 -4.58
N PRO A 55 9.80 7.05 -5.05
CA PRO A 55 8.74 8.06 -5.00
C PRO A 55 7.58 7.73 -5.95
N PRO A 56 6.43 8.40 -5.82
CA PRO A 56 5.35 8.30 -6.81
C PRO A 56 5.88 8.56 -8.22
N SER A 57 5.52 7.70 -9.17
CA SER A 57 5.88 7.82 -10.58
C SER A 57 4.73 7.33 -11.43
N ASP A 58 4.53 7.98 -12.56
CA ASP A 58 3.63 7.58 -13.65
C ASP A 58 4.20 6.44 -14.51
N LYS A 59 5.49 6.12 -14.35
CA LYS A 59 6.16 5.06 -15.09
C LYS A 59 5.85 3.70 -14.47
N ARG A 60 5.27 2.82 -15.29
CA ARG A 60 5.07 1.42 -14.91
C ARG A 60 6.41 0.72 -14.70
N VAL A 61 6.61 0.18 -13.50
CA VAL A 61 7.80 -0.63 -13.17
C VAL A 61 7.48 -2.10 -13.33
N GLN A 62 8.27 -2.79 -14.16
CA GLN A 62 8.19 -4.25 -14.29
C GLN A 62 9.02 -4.94 -13.21
N LEU A 63 8.60 -6.13 -12.81
CA LEU A 63 9.32 -6.96 -11.85
C LEU A 63 10.69 -7.36 -12.42
N LYS A 64 11.77 -7.02 -11.71
CA LYS A 64 13.16 -7.30 -12.14
C LYS A 64 13.78 -8.53 -11.48
N TYR A 65 13.13 -9.10 -10.47
CA TYR A 65 13.65 -10.22 -9.69
C TYR A 65 13.29 -11.55 -10.34
N SER A 66 14.18 -12.54 -10.22
CA SER A 66 13.89 -13.90 -10.66
C SER A 66 12.76 -14.50 -9.82
N ARG A 67 12.10 -15.55 -10.33
CA ARG A 67 11.04 -16.24 -9.60
C ARG A 67 11.53 -16.85 -8.29
N GLU A 68 12.76 -17.36 -8.28
CA GLU A 68 13.42 -17.93 -7.10
C GLU A 68 13.68 -16.86 -6.03
N ASP A 69 14.22 -15.70 -6.43
CA ASP A 69 14.44 -14.56 -5.52
C ASP A 69 13.14 -14.00 -4.93
N VAL A 70 12.06 -14.05 -5.70
CA VAL A 70 10.72 -13.66 -5.22
C VAL A 70 10.22 -14.68 -4.20
N ALA A 71 10.32 -15.97 -4.50
CA ALA A 71 9.89 -17.04 -3.59
C ALA A 71 10.64 -16.98 -2.26
N ALA A 72 11.97 -16.83 -2.28
CA ALA A 72 12.79 -16.70 -1.09
C ALA A 72 12.41 -15.47 -0.25
N HIS A 73 12.18 -14.33 -0.91
CA HIS A 73 11.77 -13.11 -0.22
C HIS A 73 10.39 -13.25 0.44
N VAL A 74 9.41 -13.81 -0.28
CA VAL A 74 8.05 -14.02 0.25
C VAL A 74 8.08 -15.00 1.41
N ALA A 75 8.77 -16.14 1.26
CA ALA A 75 8.89 -17.14 2.33
C ALA A 75 9.46 -16.56 3.63
N ARG A 76 10.41 -15.62 3.52
CA ARG A 76 11.02 -14.96 4.68
C ARG A 76 10.06 -14.04 5.46
N ILE A 77 9.04 -13.46 4.82
CA ILE A 77 8.24 -12.38 5.43
C ILE A 77 6.74 -12.63 5.46
N ARG A 78 6.26 -13.71 4.84
CA ARG A 78 4.82 -14.00 4.69
C ARG A 78 4.09 -14.08 6.04
N ASP A 79 4.78 -14.56 7.07
CA ASP A 79 4.23 -14.82 8.40
C ASP A 79 4.27 -13.58 9.31
N VAL A 80 4.91 -12.48 8.89
CA VAL A 80 4.86 -11.19 9.57
C VAL A 80 3.60 -10.46 9.09
N PRO A 81 2.71 -9.96 9.97
CA PRO A 81 1.53 -9.24 9.54
C PRO A 81 1.91 -7.87 8.92
N PRO A 82 1.18 -7.35 7.90
CA PRO A 82 1.55 -6.12 7.19
C PRO A 82 1.83 -4.90 8.10
N GLU A 83 1.12 -4.77 9.21
CA GLU A 83 1.28 -3.74 10.23
C GLU A 83 2.55 -3.88 11.08
N ALA A 84 3.16 -5.06 11.10
CA ALA A 84 4.43 -5.35 11.75
C ALA A 84 5.60 -5.54 10.77
N ARG A 85 5.38 -5.30 9.48
CA ARG A 85 6.44 -5.31 8.44
C ARG A 85 7.15 -3.96 8.35
#